data_AF-A0A8D8VZU0-F1
#
_entry.id   AF-A0A8D8VZU0-F1
#
_cell.length_a   1.000
_cell.length_b   1.000
_cell.length_c   1.000
_cell.angle_alpha   90.00
_cell.angle_beta   90.00
_cell.angle_gamma   90.00
#
_symmetry.space_group_name_H-M   'P 1'
#
loop_
_entity.id
_entity.type
_entity.pdbx_description
1 polymer ?
#
loop_
_entity_poly.entity_id
_entity_poly.type
_entity_poly.pdbx_seq_one_letter_code
_entity_poly.pdbx_strand_id
1 'polypeptide(L)'
;MFTRDSSTRDSTSLPASTSDEEVDDDIRQALESLSSRVDLHQIHSIQSEWDKTHKYRFQVILKDAKDGIDFYFEKYRILQHPTGYRFLEQDFNILHPNHESSFDNALFRNRDQIFILGSKLTSRYGELKTILKDIEKLGENAKDSVALYTLPYLLPTASTLKKKGSKQWKPSKTEIRDGLIFKVSSTPNLQSDILGRKKKIGRTRMYAATIRCFCG
;
A
#
# COMPACT_ATOMS: atom_id res chain seq x y z
N MET A 1 -11.01 32.52 28.99
CA MET A 1 -9.90 33.39 28.58
C MET A 1 -8.62 32.69 28.96
N PHE A 2 -8.06 31.89 28.06
CA PHE A 2 -6.74 31.28 28.20
C PHE A 2 -6.12 31.22 26.80
N THR A 3 -4.89 31.71 26.74
CA THR A 3 -4.12 32.06 25.56
C THR A 3 -3.52 30.83 24.87
N ARG A 4 -3.61 30.86 23.54
CA ARG A 4 -2.65 30.40 22.53
C ARG A 4 -1.34 29.83 23.10
N ASP A 5 -1.05 28.58 22.77
CA ASP A 5 0.33 28.15 22.60
C ASP A 5 0.51 27.58 21.20
N SER A 6 1.44 28.21 20.48
CA SER A 6 1.67 28.01 19.05
C SER A 6 2.83 27.05 18.91
N SER A 7 2.54 25.75 18.80
CA SER A 7 3.57 24.77 18.48
C SER A 7 3.81 24.81 16.97
N THR A 8 5.01 25.26 16.63
CA THR A 8 5.68 25.28 15.33
C THR A 8 5.30 24.08 14.46
N ARG A 9 4.56 24.37 13.38
CA ARG A 9 4.47 23.48 12.23
C ARG A 9 5.82 23.53 11.52
N ASP A 10 6.63 22.51 11.73
CA ASP A 10 7.82 22.26 10.94
C ASP A 10 7.38 22.11 9.49
N SER A 11 7.65 23.17 8.72
CA SER A 11 7.30 23.25 7.32
C SER A 11 8.42 22.58 6.56
N THR A 12 8.38 21.26 6.44
CA THR A 12 9.25 20.54 5.51
C THR A 12 8.93 21.05 4.12
N SER A 13 9.78 21.96 3.64
CA SER A 13 9.71 22.52 2.30
C SER A 13 9.69 21.39 1.29
N LEU A 14 8.60 21.30 0.52
CA LEU A 14 8.56 20.55 -0.74
C LEU A 14 9.79 20.97 -1.57
N PRO A 15 10.53 20.03 -2.18
CA PRO A 15 11.62 20.39 -3.05
C PRO A 15 11.06 21.29 -4.15
N ALA A 16 11.68 22.48 -4.25
CA ALA A 16 11.30 23.55 -5.15
C ALA A 16 11.08 23.02 -6.57
N SER A 17 10.06 23.56 -7.23
CA SER A 17 9.79 23.41 -8.65
C SER A 17 11.04 23.82 -9.42
N THR A 18 11.89 22.86 -9.78
CA THR A 18 12.96 23.12 -10.75
C THR A 18 12.30 23.21 -12.12
N SER A 19 12.42 24.40 -12.71
CA SER A 19 12.38 24.68 -14.15
C SER A 19 13.04 23.55 -14.95
N ASP A 20 12.71 23.44 -16.24
CA ASP A 20 13.22 22.45 -17.20
C ASP A 20 14.77 22.39 -17.25
N GLU A 21 15.38 21.81 -16.21
CA GLU A 21 16.78 21.43 -16.15
C GLU A 21 16.93 20.26 -17.12
N GLU A 22 17.82 20.43 -18.10
CA GLU A 22 18.22 19.40 -19.03
C GLU A 22 18.56 18.14 -18.22
N VAL A 23 17.72 17.10 -18.35
CA VAL A 23 17.95 15.84 -17.64
C VAL A 23 19.28 15.28 -18.13
N ASP A 24 20.25 15.21 -17.23
CA ASP A 24 21.59 14.64 -17.45
C ASP A 24 21.48 13.28 -18.17
N ASP A 25 22.34 13.06 -19.16
CA ASP A 25 22.32 11.86 -20.01
C ASP A 25 22.53 10.60 -19.16
N ASP A 26 23.36 10.70 -18.11
CA ASP A 26 23.61 9.64 -17.13
C ASP A 26 22.36 9.24 -16.33
N ILE A 27 21.44 10.18 -16.14
CA ILE A 27 20.15 9.95 -15.46
C ILE A 27 19.15 9.34 -16.44
N ARG A 28 19.11 9.82 -17.69
CA ARG A 28 18.26 9.25 -18.74
C ARG A 28 18.60 7.79 -18.98
N GLN A 29 19.88 7.48 -19.16
CA GLN A 29 20.35 6.11 -19.36
C GLN A 29 19.96 5.20 -18.20
N ALA A 30 20.01 5.70 -16.96
CA ALA A 30 19.61 4.93 -15.79
C ALA A 30 18.10 4.70 -15.70
N LEU A 31 17.29 5.70 -16.04
CA LEU A 31 15.84 5.55 -16.09
C LEU A 31 15.42 4.51 -17.14
N GLU A 32 16.08 4.50 -18.30
CA GLU A 32 15.86 3.50 -19.36
C GLU A 32 16.32 2.11 -18.92
N SER A 33 17.52 2.01 -18.35
CA SER A 33 18.08 0.79 -17.75
C SER A 33 17.08 0.18 -16.75
N LEU A 34 16.65 0.94 -15.74
CA LEU A 34 15.69 0.51 -14.73
C LEU A 34 14.35 0.07 -15.31
N SER A 35 13.87 0.75 -16.36
CA SER A 35 12.57 0.44 -17.00
C SER A 35 12.62 -0.89 -17.77
N SER A 36 13.80 -1.28 -18.25
CA SER A 36 14.00 -2.53 -18.99
C SER A 36 14.24 -3.75 -18.09
N ARG A 37 14.62 -3.54 -16.82
CA ARG A 37 14.99 -4.61 -15.88
C ARG A 37 13.78 -5.30 -15.26
N VAL A 38 13.85 -6.63 -15.14
CA VAL A 38 12.78 -7.47 -14.59
C VAL A 38 13.24 -8.31 -13.40
N ASP A 39 14.54 -8.50 -13.23
CA ASP A 39 15.13 -9.32 -12.16
C ASP A 39 16.11 -8.50 -11.29
N LEU A 40 16.61 -9.15 -10.23
CA LEU A 40 17.53 -8.56 -9.25
C LEU A 40 18.99 -8.96 -9.47
N HIS A 41 19.36 -9.46 -10.66
CA HIS A 41 20.77 -9.66 -10.98
C HIS A 41 21.46 -8.28 -10.98
N GLN A 42 22.56 -8.15 -10.24
CA GLN A 42 23.27 -6.87 -10.03
C GLN A 42 22.53 -5.87 -9.13
N ILE A 43 21.93 -6.35 -8.03
CA ILE A 43 21.18 -5.52 -7.07
C ILE A 43 21.88 -4.23 -6.65
N HIS A 44 23.21 -4.23 -6.47
CA HIS A 44 23.96 -3.03 -6.10
C HIS A 44 23.96 -1.95 -7.19
N SER A 45 24.12 -2.35 -8.46
CA SER A 45 24.02 -1.41 -9.59
C SER A 45 22.62 -0.83 -9.67
N ILE A 46 21.62 -1.68 -9.47
CA ILE A 46 20.22 -1.27 -9.52
C ILE A 46 19.89 -0.32 -8.39
N GLN A 47 20.34 -0.58 -7.16
CA GLN A 47 20.18 0.32 -6.03
C GLN A 47 20.81 1.68 -6.31
N SER A 48 22.03 1.72 -6.86
CA SER A 48 22.69 2.98 -7.23
C SER A 48 21.92 3.73 -8.31
N GLU A 49 21.45 3.04 -9.36
CA GLU A 49 20.57 3.61 -10.38
C GLU A 49 19.23 4.10 -9.79
N TRP A 50 18.68 3.38 -8.82
CA TRP A 50 17.42 3.72 -8.15
C TRP A 50 17.56 5.00 -7.34
N ASP A 51 18.61 5.09 -6.52
CA ASP A 51 18.88 6.25 -5.66
C ASP A 51 19.11 7.51 -6.50
N LYS A 52 19.96 7.43 -7.54
CA LYS A 52 20.25 8.59 -8.40
C LYS A 52 19.04 9.07 -9.21
N THR A 53 18.11 8.17 -9.53
CA THR A 53 16.90 8.50 -10.30
C THR A 53 15.70 8.88 -9.43
N HIS A 54 15.82 8.84 -8.10
CA HIS A 54 14.73 9.06 -7.14
C HIS A 54 13.90 10.32 -7.45
N LYS A 55 14.55 11.49 -7.59
CA LYS A 55 13.87 12.78 -7.87
C LYS A 55 12.99 12.69 -9.12
N TYR A 56 13.46 12.02 -10.18
CA TYR A 56 12.76 11.91 -11.46
C TYR A 56 11.63 10.88 -11.39
N ARG A 57 11.86 9.72 -10.76
CA ARG A 57 10.82 8.71 -10.54
C ARG A 57 9.70 9.25 -9.66
N PHE A 58 10.02 10.04 -8.64
CA PHE A 58 9.03 10.69 -7.80
C PHE A 58 8.19 11.72 -8.56
N GLN A 59 8.80 12.47 -9.48
CA GLN A 59 8.05 13.38 -10.36
C GLN A 59 7.08 12.65 -11.27
N VAL A 60 7.43 11.46 -11.77
CA VAL A 60 6.49 10.61 -12.54
C VAL A 60 5.27 10.27 -11.69
N ILE A 61 5.46 9.87 -10.42
CA ILE A 61 4.34 9.57 -9.51
C ILE A 61 3.45 10.81 -9.28
N LEU A 62 4.05 12.00 -9.11
CA LEU A 62 3.31 13.23 -8.83
C LEU A 62 2.61 13.84 -10.05
N LYS A 63 3.27 13.83 -11.23
CA LYS A 63 2.77 14.44 -12.46
C LYS A 63 1.85 13.49 -13.24
N ASP A 64 2.16 12.20 -13.26
CA ASP A 64 1.42 11.17 -13.99
C ASP A 64 0.43 10.41 -13.08
N ALA A 65 0.01 11.03 -11.96
CA ALA A 65 -0.99 10.49 -11.04
C ALA A 65 -2.34 10.13 -11.71
N LYS A 66 -2.53 10.49 -12.99
CA LYS A 66 -3.64 10.05 -13.84
C LYS A 66 -3.60 8.56 -14.17
N ASP A 67 -2.41 7.98 -14.36
CA ASP A 67 -2.23 6.59 -14.80
C ASP A 67 -2.16 5.60 -13.63
N GLY A 68 -2.22 6.10 -12.40
CA GLY A 68 -2.29 5.31 -11.17
C GLY A 68 -0.99 4.59 -10.83
N ILE A 69 -1.01 3.87 -9.72
CA ILE A 69 0.16 3.13 -9.22
C ILE A 69 0.54 1.95 -10.14
N ASP A 70 -0.44 1.39 -10.87
CA ASP A 70 -0.23 0.27 -11.78
C ASP A 70 0.77 0.61 -12.89
N PHE A 71 0.65 1.81 -13.49
CA PHE A 71 1.59 2.29 -14.51
C PHE A 71 3.03 2.34 -13.98
N TYR A 72 3.22 2.76 -12.73
CA TYR A 72 4.53 2.82 -12.11
C TYR A 72 5.16 1.42 -11.94
N PHE A 73 4.36 0.43 -11.54
CA PHE A 73 4.80 -0.96 -11.43
C PHE A 73 5.01 -1.64 -12.79
N GLU A 74 4.27 -1.24 -13.82
CA GLU A 74 4.50 -1.70 -15.20
C GLU A 74 5.78 -1.10 -15.80
N LYS A 75 6.04 0.18 -15.52
CA LYS A 75 7.26 0.87 -15.95
C LYS A 75 8.50 0.31 -15.27
N TYR A 76 8.45 0.09 -13.96
CA TYR A 76 9.57 -0.46 -13.18
C TYR A 76 9.25 -1.87 -12.70
N ARG A 77 9.36 -2.85 -13.60
CA ARG A 77 8.94 -4.24 -13.37
C ARG A 77 9.67 -4.92 -12.22
N ILE A 78 10.84 -4.42 -11.86
CA ILE A 78 11.59 -4.88 -10.68
C ILE A 78 10.78 -4.80 -9.38
N LEU A 79 9.83 -3.86 -9.28
CA LEU A 79 8.92 -3.72 -8.15
C LEU A 79 7.93 -4.89 -8.02
N GLN A 80 7.72 -5.65 -9.09
CA GLN A 80 6.87 -6.84 -9.10
C GLN A 80 7.60 -8.07 -8.55
N HIS A 81 8.92 -8.00 -8.33
CA HIS A 81 9.68 -9.04 -7.66
C HIS A 81 9.24 -9.16 -6.18
N PRO A 82 9.24 -10.36 -5.55
CA PRO A 82 8.84 -10.54 -4.15
C PRO A 82 9.56 -9.63 -3.14
N THR A 83 10.79 -9.24 -3.44
CA THR A 83 11.61 -8.32 -2.63
C THR A 83 11.76 -6.93 -3.25
N GLY A 84 11.06 -6.66 -4.36
CA GLY A 84 11.09 -5.38 -5.07
C GLY A 84 10.51 -4.23 -4.25
N TYR A 85 9.64 -4.52 -3.28
CA TYR A 85 9.09 -3.53 -2.36
C TYR A 85 10.17 -2.73 -1.59
N ARG A 86 11.37 -3.31 -1.40
CA ARG A 86 12.50 -2.64 -0.73
C ARG A 86 12.91 -1.35 -1.43
N PHE A 87 12.75 -1.26 -2.74
CA PHE A 87 13.01 -0.05 -3.52
C PHE A 87 12.01 1.08 -3.19
N LEU A 88 10.77 0.73 -2.82
CA LEU A 88 9.80 1.70 -2.31
C LEU A 88 10.14 2.13 -0.87
N GLU A 89 10.65 1.22 -0.04
CA GLU A 89 11.15 1.56 1.29
C GLU A 89 12.34 2.51 1.21
N GLN A 90 13.26 2.28 0.26
CA GLN A 90 14.37 3.19 -0.01
C GLN A 90 13.86 4.60 -0.36
N ASP A 91 12.92 4.71 -1.30
CA ASP A 91 12.31 5.98 -1.66
C ASP A 91 11.62 6.66 -0.47
N PHE A 92 10.89 5.88 0.35
CA PHE A 92 10.24 6.39 1.55
C PHE A 92 11.26 6.93 2.57
N ASN A 93 12.35 6.21 2.80
CA ASN A 93 13.40 6.60 3.74
C ASN A 93 14.13 7.87 3.29
N ILE A 94 14.28 8.10 1.97
CA ILE A 94 14.83 9.35 1.43
C ILE A 94 13.89 10.53 1.73
N LEU A 95 12.58 10.33 1.57
CA LEU A 95 11.58 11.38 1.80
C LEU A 95 11.30 11.64 3.29
N HIS A 96 11.46 10.61 4.12
CA HIS A 96 11.13 10.63 5.53
C HIS A 96 12.26 10.02 6.39
N PRO A 97 13.45 10.63 6.42
CA PRO A 97 14.64 10.06 7.08
C PRO A 97 14.47 9.88 8.59
N ASN A 98 13.54 10.63 9.20
CA ASN A 98 13.24 10.57 10.64
C ASN A 98 12.02 9.70 10.96
N HIS A 99 11.52 8.91 10.01
CA HIS A 99 10.39 8.02 10.23
C HIS A 99 10.83 6.58 10.05
N GLU A 100 10.45 5.70 10.98
CA GLU A 100 10.59 4.27 10.75
C GLU A 100 9.65 3.88 9.61
N SER A 101 10.22 3.53 8.45
CA SER A 101 9.55 2.79 7.38
C SER A 101 9.13 1.43 7.92
N SER A 102 8.00 1.35 8.61
CA SER A 102 7.41 0.06 8.90
C SER A 102 5.94 0.22 9.23
N PHE A 103 5.12 0.20 8.17
CA PHE A 103 3.73 -0.20 8.31
C PHE A 103 3.64 -1.49 9.15
N ASP A 104 4.55 -2.44 8.90
CA ASP A 104 4.65 -3.71 9.59
C ASP A 104 4.91 -3.55 11.09
N ASN A 105 5.97 -2.84 11.52
CA ASN A 105 6.23 -2.73 12.95
C ASN A 105 5.13 -1.91 13.65
N ALA A 106 4.57 -0.87 13.02
CA ALA A 106 3.48 -0.11 13.65
C ALA A 106 2.21 -0.96 13.80
N LEU A 107 1.85 -1.73 12.78
CA LEU A 107 0.67 -2.59 12.79
C LEU A 107 0.81 -3.72 13.81
N PHE A 108 1.93 -4.45 13.79
CA PHE A 108 2.13 -5.61 14.65
C PHE A 108 2.43 -5.20 16.11
N ARG A 109 3.11 -4.06 16.34
CA ARG A 109 3.25 -3.49 17.71
C ARG A 109 1.90 -3.14 18.33
N ASN A 110 0.90 -2.78 17.52
CA ASN A 110 -0.44 -2.38 17.99
C ASN A 110 -1.53 -3.44 17.73
N ARG A 111 -1.16 -4.70 17.49
CA ARG A 111 -2.13 -5.75 17.11
C ARG A 111 -3.15 -6.04 18.22
N ASP A 112 -2.78 -5.91 19.48
CA ASP A 112 -3.68 -6.18 20.60
C ASP A 112 -4.80 -5.13 20.64
N GLN A 113 -4.48 -3.88 20.29
CA GLN A 113 -5.43 -2.78 20.14
C GLN A 113 -6.36 -3.04 18.94
N ILE A 114 -5.84 -3.62 17.85
CA ILE A 114 -6.68 -4.07 16.72
C ILE A 114 -7.69 -5.13 17.19
N PHE A 115 -7.29 -6.08 18.04
CA PHE A 115 -8.22 -7.08 18.61
C PHE A 115 -9.27 -6.44 19.53
N ILE A 116 -8.86 -5.52 20.39
CA ILE A 116 -9.78 -4.78 21.27
C ILE A 116 -10.80 -3.98 20.45
N LEU A 117 -10.37 -3.33 19.38
CA LEU A 117 -11.29 -2.62 18.50
C LEU A 117 -12.19 -3.58 17.71
N GLY A 118 -11.64 -4.71 17.24
CA GLY A 118 -12.39 -5.75 16.54
C GLY A 118 -13.47 -6.40 17.41
N SER A 119 -13.18 -6.65 18.69
CA SER A 119 -14.11 -7.29 19.63
C SER A 119 -15.36 -6.43 19.84
N LYS A 120 -15.20 -5.10 19.88
CA LYS A 120 -16.31 -4.12 19.95
C LYS A 120 -17.23 -4.16 18.72
N LEU A 121 -16.76 -4.69 17.58
CA LEU A 121 -17.53 -4.79 16.35
C LEU A 121 -18.17 -6.17 16.12
N THR A 122 -17.96 -7.14 17.02
CA THR A 122 -18.48 -8.51 16.87
C THR A 122 -20.01 -8.60 16.84
N SER A 123 -20.71 -7.66 17.48
CA SER A 123 -22.17 -7.54 17.42
C SER A 123 -22.68 -7.16 16.03
N ARG A 124 -21.89 -6.37 15.28
CA ARG A 124 -22.19 -5.95 13.91
C ARG A 124 -21.71 -6.96 12.88
N TYR A 125 -20.58 -7.61 13.14
CA TYR A 125 -19.94 -8.54 12.23
C TYR A 125 -19.72 -9.88 12.93
N GLY A 126 -20.70 -10.79 12.85
CA GLY A 126 -20.65 -12.09 13.53
C GLY A 126 -19.43 -12.94 13.15
N GLU A 127 -18.88 -12.76 11.95
CA GLU A 127 -17.65 -13.41 11.51
C GLU A 127 -16.41 -13.02 12.34
N LEU A 128 -16.33 -11.76 12.81
CA LEU A 128 -15.28 -11.34 13.74
C LEU A 128 -15.36 -12.14 15.04
N LYS A 129 -16.56 -12.48 15.51
CA LYS A 129 -16.71 -13.31 16.72
C LYS A 129 -16.02 -14.65 16.54
N THR A 130 -16.13 -15.26 15.36
CA THR A 130 -15.46 -16.53 15.03
C THR A 130 -13.95 -16.35 14.90
N ILE A 131 -13.50 -15.29 14.22
CA ILE A 131 -12.07 -14.98 14.01
C ILE A 131 -11.36 -14.74 15.35
N LEU A 132 -12.01 -14.02 16.27
CA LEU A 132 -11.40 -13.58 17.53
C LEU A 132 -11.56 -14.59 18.68
N LYS A 133 -12.38 -15.64 18.52
CA LYS A 133 -12.82 -16.54 19.61
C LYS A 133 -11.68 -17.22 20.37
N ASP A 134 -10.61 -17.58 19.66
CA ASP A 134 -9.54 -18.43 20.17
C ASP A 134 -8.15 -17.80 19.99
N ILE A 135 -8.06 -16.46 19.90
CA ILE A 135 -6.78 -15.74 19.69
C ILE A 135 -5.74 -16.08 20.74
N GLU A 136 -6.16 -16.22 22.00
CA GLU A 136 -5.24 -16.54 23.12
C GLU A 136 -4.58 -17.92 22.95
N LYS A 137 -5.18 -18.82 22.18
CA LYS A 137 -4.67 -20.17 21.89
C LYS A 137 -3.74 -20.19 20.67
N LEU A 138 -3.62 -19.08 19.94
CA LEU A 138 -2.81 -18.98 18.75
C LEU A 138 -1.35 -18.66 19.10
N GLY A 139 -0.43 -19.24 18.32
CA GLY A 139 0.97 -18.82 18.32
C GLY A 139 1.11 -17.37 17.83
N GLU A 140 2.24 -16.74 18.18
CA GLU A 140 2.44 -15.32 17.97
C GLU A 140 2.27 -14.87 16.51
N ASN A 141 2.88 -15.60 15.56
CA ASN A 141 2.77 -15.32 14.13
C ASN A 141 1.33 -15.43 13.59
N ALA A 142 0.51 -16.27 14.22
CA ALA A 142 -0.89 -16.42 13.85
C ALA A 142 -1.73 -15.23 14.35
N LYS A 143 -1.34 -14.58 15.46
CA LYS A 143 -1.99 -13.34 15.92
C LYS A 143 -1.77 -12.21 14.92
N ASP A 144 -0.57 -12.04 14.38
CA ASP A 144 -0.27 -11.03 13.37
C ASP A 144 -1.16 -11.19 12.12
N SER A 145 -1.33 -12.44 11.68
CA SER A 145 -2.22 -12.78 10.57
C SER A 145 -3.69 -12.46 10.89
N VAL A 146 -4.14 -12.72 12.12
CA VAL A 146 -5.50 -12.38 12.57
C VAL A 146 -5.72 -10.88 12.69
N ALA A 147 -4.69 -10.13 13.09
CA ALA A 147 -4.75 -8.67 13.17
C ALA A 147 -4.94 -8.05 11.78
N LEU A 148 -4.14 -8.53 10.83
CA LEU A 148 -4.28 -8.24 9.40
C LEU A 148 -5.70 -8.59 8.90
N TYR A 149 -6.23 -9.76 9.26
CA TYR A 149 -7.58 -10.19 8.86
C TYR A 149 -8.71 -9.35 9.49
N THR A 150 -8.46 -8.72 10.64
CA THR A 150 -9.41 -7.88 11.39
C THR A 150 -9.45 -6.45 10.86
N LEU A 151 -8.32 -5.94 10.36
CA LEU A 151 -8.15 -4.55 9.92
C LEU A 151 -9.23 -4.03 8.93
N PRO A 152 -9.69 -4.80 7.92
CA PRO A 152 -10.73 -4.38 6.97
C PRO A 152 -12.07 -3.99 7.63
N TYR A 153 -12.36 -4.54 8.82
CA TYR A 153 -13.59 -4.23 9.54
C TYR A 153 -13.49 -2.89 10.27
N LEU A 154 -12.28 -2.49 10.68
CA LEU A 154 -11.99 -1.22 11.36
C LEU A 154 -11.99 -0.03 10.39
N LEU A 155 -11.60 -0.24 9.14
CA LEU A 155 -11.48 0.83 8.15
C LEU A 155 -12.83 1.20 7.51
N PRO A 156 -13.12 2.48 7.25
CA PRO A 156 -14.35 2.87 6.56
C PRO A 156 -14.39 2.27 5.14
N THR A 157 -15.57 1.86 4.69
CA THR A 157 -15.75 1.39 3.31
C THR A 157 -15.88 2.59 2.39
N ALA A 158 -14.84 2.87 1.61
CA ALA A 158 -14.91 3.93 0.62
C ALA A 158 -15.98 3.61 -0.44
N SER A 159 -16.88 4.56 -0.63
CA SER A 159 -17.90 4.48 -1.68
C SER A 159 -17.29 5.05 -2.96
N THR A 160 -17.33 4.31 -4.08
CA THR A 160 -16.86 4.82 -5.37
C THR A 160 -17.67 6.05 -5.79
N LEU A 161 -17.00 7.12 -6.25
CA LEU A 161 -17.63 8.36 -6.71
C LEU A 161 -18.52 8.08 -7.94
N LYS A 162 -19.72 8.67 -7.96
CA LYS A 162 -20.79 8.42 -8.96
C LYS A 162 -20.45 8.99 -10.35
N LYS A 163 -20.92 8.30 -11.40
CA LYS A 163 -21.59 8.96 -12.54
C LYS A 163 -23.10 8.97 -12.25
N LYS A 164 -23.78 10.10 -12.50
CA LYS A 164 -25.21 10.30 -12.19
C LYS A 164 -26.05 9.19 -12.85
N GLY A 165 -26.83 8.44 -12.06
CA GLY A 165 -27.82 7.47 -12.55
C GLY A 165 -27.45 5.97 -12.48
N SER A 166 -26.22 5.57 -12.12
CA SER A 166 -25.90 4.14 -11.98
C SER A 166 -26.07 3.64 -10.53
N LYS A 167 -26.54 2.38 -10.38
CA LYS A 167 -26.52 1.67 -9.09
C LYS A 167 -25.07 1.53 -8.64
N GLN A 168 -24.74 2.16 -7.51
CA GLN A 168 -23.40 2.12 -6.92
C GLN A 168 -23.13 0.71 -6.40
N TRP A 169 -22.15 0.03 -6.98
CA TRP A 169 -21.65 -1.22 -6.41
C TRP A 169 -20.81 -0.86 -5.17
N LYS A 170 -21.20 -1.41 -4.01
CA LYS A 170 -20.51 -1.22 -2.73
C LYS A 170 -20.03 -2.59 -2.24
N PRO A 171 -18.72 -2.80 -2.07
CA PRO A 171 -18.25 -4.06 -1.56
C PRO A 171 -18.71 -4.28 -0.12
N SER A 172 -19.03 -5.53 0.18
CA SER A 172 -19.18 -6.01 1.55
C SER A 172 -17.85 -5.96 2.29
N LYS A 173 -17.91 -5.97 3.63
CA LYS A 173 -16.70 -6.04 4.48
C LYS A 173 -15.87 -7.29 4.20
N THR A 174 -16.53 -8.42 3.96
CA THR A 174 -15.90 -9.69 3.58
C THR A 174 -15.18 -9.57 2.24
N GLU A 175 -15.77 -8.88 1.25
CA GLU A 175 -15.09 -8.63 -0.04
C GLU A 175 -13.87 -7.72 0.11
N ILE A 176 -13.95 -6.67 0.92
CA ILE A 176 -12.80 -5.79 1.20
C ILE A 176 -11.71 -6.58 1.93
N ARG A 177 -12.11 -7.40 2.91
CA ARG A 177 -11.17 -8.22 3.66
C ARG A 177 -10.44 -9.18 2.75
N ASP A 178 -11.18 -9.94 1.95
CA ASP A 178 -10.56 -10.86 1.01
C ASP A 178 -9.66 -10.09 0.03
N GLY A 179 -10.05 -8.85 -0.33
CA GLY A 179 -9.28 -7.92 -1.14
C GLY A 179 -7.91 -7.59 -0.55
N LEU A 180 -7.84 -7.44 0.77
CA LEU A 180 -6.61 -7.21 1.51
C LEU A 180 -5.82 -8.51 1.74
N ILE A 181 -6.44 -9.51 2.36
CA ILE A 181 -5.85 -10.81 2.68
C ILE A 181 -6.81 -11.91 2.27
N PHE A 182 -6.35 -12.80 1.40
CA PHE A 182 -7.11 -13.96 0.96
C PHE A 182 -6.53 -15.25 1.55
N LYS A 183 -7.38 -16.03 2.20
CA LYS A 183 -7.02 -17.34 2.74
C LYS A 183 -7.10 -18.38 1.63
N VAL A 184 -5.99 -19.06 1.37
CA VAL A 184 -5.94 -20.23 0.50
C VAL A 184 -6.21 -21.47 1.36
N SER A 185 -7.22 -22.26 0.99
CA SER A 185 -7.68 -23.38 1.82
C SER A 185 -6.73 -24.58 1.80
N SER A 186 -5.97 -24.76 0.72
CA SER A 186 -5.00 -25.85 0.57
C SER A 186 -3.97 -25.54 -0.50
N THR A 187 -2.71 -25.93 -0.27
CA THR A 187 -1.57 -25.69 -1.18
C THR A 187 -1.80 -26.16 -2.62
N PRO A 188 -2.44 -27.33 -2.89
CA PRO A 188 -2.72 -27.79 -4.26
C PRO A 188 -3.68 -26.87 -5.03
N ASN A 189 -4.56 -26.14 -4.32
CA ASN A 189 -5.54 -25.24 -4.93
C ASN A 189 -5.01 -23.81 -5.09
N LEU A 190 -3.76 -23.55 -4.70
CA LEU A 190 -3.18 -22.20 -4.70
C LEU A 190 -3.29 -21.52 -6.08
N GLN A 191 -2.91 -22.22 -7.15
CA GLN A 191 -2.95 -21.66 -8.50
C GLN A 191 -4.39 -21.41 -8.99
N SER A 192 -5.31 -22.36 -8.75
CA SER A 192 -6.72 -22.19 -9.12
C SER A 192 -7.38 -21.05 -8.35
N ASP A 193 -7.06 -20.91 -7.06
CA ASP A 193 -7.61 -19.86 -6.20
C ASP A 193 -7.08 -18.48 -6.61
N ILE A 194 -5.77 -18.37 -6.91
CA ILE A 194 -5.17 -17.13 -7.44
C ILE A 194 -5.81 -16.75 -8.79
N LEU A 195 -5.95 -17.70 -9.72
CA LEU A 195 -6.54 -17.44 -11.03
C LEU A 195 -8.02 -17.03 -10.93
N GLY A 196 -8.79 -17.74 -10.11
CA GLY A 196 -10.19 -17.38 -9.83
C GLY A 196 -10.31 -15.97 -9.24
N ARG A 197 -9.37 -15.60 -8.36
CA ARG A 197 -9.33 -14.27 -7.75
C ARG A 197 -8.97 -13.18 -8.76
N LYS A 198 -7.93 -13.38 -9.58
CA LYS A 198 -7.58 -12.45 -10.68
C LYS A 198 -8.76 -12.21 -11.61
N LYS A 199 -9.52 -13.27 -11.94
CA LYS A 199 -10.73 -13.18 -12.76
C LYS A 199 -11.84 -12.37 -12.07
N LYS A 200 -12.03 -12.54 -10.76
CA LYS A 200 -13.02 -11.76 -9.99
C LYS A 200 -12.64 -10.28 -9.91
N ILE A 201 -11.37 -9.96 -9.64
CA ILE A 201 -10.88 -8.59 -9.53
C ILE A 201 -10.85 -7.89 -10.90
N GLY A 202 -10.43 -8.58 -11.96
CA GLY A 202 -10.40 -8.03 -13.32
C GLY A 202 -11.80 -7.65 -13.86
N ARG A 203 -12.87 -8.30 -13.35
CA ARG A 203 -14.26 -7.90 -13.62
C ARG A 203 -14.68 -6.62 -12.89
N THR A 204 -13.95 -6.23 -11.84
CA THR A 204 -14.28 -5.12 -10.94
C THR A 204 -13.18 -4.05 -11.01
N ARG A 205 -12.86 -3.55 -12.21
CA ARG A 205 -11.87 -2.49 -12.54
C ARG A 205 -12.09 -1.13 -11.82
N MET A 206 -12.71 -1.10 -10.63
CA MET A 206 -13.01 0.06 -9.79
C MET A 206 -12.12 0.21 -8.54
N TYR A 207 -11.18 -0.70 -8.27
CA TYR A 207 -10.40 -0.65 -7.02
C TYR A 207 -9.10 0.18 -7.08
N ALA A 208 -8.68 0.67 -8.25
CA ALA A 208 -7.41 1.39 -8.40
C ALA A 208 -7.42 2.84 -7.87
N ALA A 209 -8.53 3.33 -7.31
CA ALA A 209 -8.65 4.73 -6.94
C ALA A 209 -9.18 4.92 -5.51
N THR A 210 -8.52 4.36 -4.49
CA THR A 210 -8.77 4.84 -3.11
C THR A 210 -7.59 4.67 -2.14
N ILE A 211 -6.50 5.37 -2.42
CA ILE A 211 -5.75 6.04 -1.34
C ILE A 211 -5.59 7.50 -1.80
N ARG A 212 -6.66 8.30 -1.67
CA ARG A 212 -6.47 9.75 -1.59
C ARG A 212 -5.96 10.00 -0.18
N CYS A 213 -4.72 10.48 -0.08
CA CYS A 213 -4.18 11.03 1.15
C CYS A 213 -5.21 11.98 1.77
N PHE A 214 -5.65 11.66 2.98
CA PHE A 214 -6.35 12.60 3.84
C PHE A 214 -5.28 13.58 4.34
N CYS A 215 -5.07 14.68 3.61
CA CYS A 215 -4.38 15.84 4.16
C CYS A 215 -5.44 16.69 4.87
N GLY A 216 -5.36 16.74 6.20
CA GLY A 216 -6.03 17.72 7.05
C GLY A 216 -5.07 18.81 7.48
#